data_AF-A0A7S0U114-F1
#
_entry.id   AF-A0A7S0U114-F1
#
_cell.length_a   1.000
_cell.length_b   1.000
_cell.length_c   1.000
_cell.angle_alpha   90.00
_cell.angle_beta   90.00
_cell.angle_gamma   90.00
#
_symmetry.space_group_name_H-M   'P 1'
#
loop_
_entity.id
_entity.type
_entity.pdbx_description
1 polymer ?
#
loop_
_entity_poly.entity_id
_entity_poly.type
_entity_poly.pdbx_seq_one_letter_code
_entity_poly.pdbx_strand_id
1 'polypeptide(L)'
;VGGGGGIDALTRAAQLVPELTERKRLLDQHTGICTALLSQIKARELDNFFSLESAIVSGSVYNAKSALMQVFSPDALGTPEDKLRLFVIYYLCNPQISDADSNEYIQALEGLGADLSLVTYLKYLRKIHSLSSRA
;
A
#
# COMPACT_ATOMS: atom_id res chain seq x y z
N VAL A 1 3.71 -47.49 47.94
CA VAL A 1 2.59 -46.81 47.26
C VAL A 1 3.15 -45.56 46.61
N GLY A 2 3.42 -45.57 45.30
CA GLY A 2 4.14 -44.47 44.65
C GLY A 2 4.19 -44.55 43.12
N GLY A 3 3.15 -45.09 42.47
CA GLY A 3 3.11 -45.28 41.01
C GLY A 3 1.99 -44.53 40.25
N GLY A 4 1.08 -43.85 40.95
CA GLY A 4 -0.11 -43.24 40.31
C GLY A 4 0.13 -41.88 39.65
N GLY A 5 1.03 -41.05 40.19
CA GLY A 5 1.18 -39.65 39.74
C GLY A 5 1.70 -39.46 38.31
N GLY A 6 2.46 -40.42 37.78
CA GLY A 6 3.01 -40.36 36.42
C GLY A 6 1.97 -40.61 35.32
N ILE A 7 1.01 -41.51 35.56
CA ILE A 7 -0.03 -41.89 34.59
C ILE A 7 -1.07 -40.77 34.48
N ASP A 8 -1.42 -40.13 35.60
CA ASP A 8 -2.36 -39.00 35.61
C ASP A 8 -1.79 -37.73 34.97
N ALA A 9 -0.48 -37.50 35.11
CA ALA A 9 0.22 -36.42 34.41
C ALA A 9 0.29 -36.68 32.91
N LEU A 10 0.57 -37.92 32.50
CA LEU A 10 0.63 -38.32 31.09
C LEU A 10 -0.75 -38.23 30.42
N THR A 11 -1.81 -38.66 31.12
CA THR A 11 -3.19 -38.61 30.61
C THR A 11 -3.68 -37.17 30.44
N ARG A 12 -3.35 -36.29 31.40
CA ARG A 12 -3.63 -34.84 31.27
C ARG A 12 -2.83 -34.20 30.15
N ALA A 13 -1.55 -34.53 30.02
CA ALA A 13 -0.73 -34.05 28.90
C ALA A 13 -1.34 -34.50 27.56
N ALA A 14 -1.74 -35.77 27.43
CA ALA A 14 -2.37 -36.31 26.22
C ALA A 14 -3.69 -35.61 25.86
N GLN A 15 -4.49 -35.19 26.84
CA GLN A 15 -5.70 -34.40 26.63
C GLN A 15 -5.43 -32.96 26.18
N LEU A 16 -4.30 -32.38 26.60
CA LEU A 16 -3.90 -31.02 26.22
C LEU A 16 -3.21 -30.94 24.84
N VAL A 17 -2.67 -32.05 24.33
CA VAL A 17 -1.99 -32.06 23.02
C VAL A 17 -2.91 -31.60 21.87
N PRO A 18 -4.16 -32.07 21.71
CA PRO A 18 -5.05 -31.59 20.65
C PRO A 18 -5.32 -30.09 20.74
N GLU A 19 -5.57 -29.58 21.95
CA GLU A 19 -5.81 -28.15 22.19
C GLU A 19 -4.57 -27.30 21.84
N LEU A 20 -3.38 -27.72 22.30
CA LEU A 20 -2.13 -27.03 21.99
C LEU A 20 -1.78 -27.10 20.50
N THR A 21 -2.12 -28.21 19.84
CA THR A 21 -1.93 -28.38 18.39
C THR A 21 -2.84 -27.44 17.61
N GLU A 22 -4.11 -27.32 18.00
CA GLU A 22 -5.04 -26.40 17.36
C GLU A 22 -4.64 -24.94 17.59
N ARG A 23 -4.22 -24.59 18.82
CA ARG A 23 -3.69 -23.26 19.11
C ARG A 23 -2.46 -22.94 18.27
N LYS A 24 -1.54 -23.90 18.11
CA LYS A 24 -0.37 -23.76 17.23
C LYS A 24 -0.79 -23.59 15.78
N ARG A 25 -1.75 -24.38 15.28
CA ARG A 25 -2.27 -24.28 13.92
C ARG A 25 -2.79 -22.87 13.61
N LEU A 26 -3.54 -22.27 14.53
CA LEU A 26 -4.04 -20.89 14.39
C LEU A 26 -2.90 -19.86 14.36
N LEU A 27 -1.89 -20.02 15.23
CA LEU A 27 -0.70 -19.16 15.21
C LEU A 27 0.05 -19.27 13.88
N ASP A 28 0.30 -20.50 13.40
CA ASP A 28 0.99 -20.74 12.13
C ASP A 28 0.22 -20.12 10.95
N GLN A 29 -1.12 -20.12 10.98
CA GLN A 29 -1.94 -19.43 9.99
C GLN A 29 -1.73 -17.91 10.01
N HIS A 30 -1.80 -17.28 11.18
CA HIS A 30 -1.55 -15.83 11.30
C HIS A 30 -0.12 -15.47 10.91
N THR A 31 0.87 -16.25 11.34
CA THR A 31 2.27 -16.07 10.94
C THR A 31 2.45 -16.20 9.43
N GLY A 32 1.75 -17.14 8.80
CA GLY A 32 1.72 -17.28 7.34
C GLY A 32 1.19 -16.02 6.65
N ILE A 33 0.05 -15.49 7.10
CA ILE A 33 -0.53 -14.25 6.56
C ILE A 33 0.44 -13.07 6.75
N CYS A 34 0.99 -12.90 7.95
CA CYS A 34 1.94 -11.83 8.25
C CYS A 34 3.19 -11.90 7.35
N THR A 35 3.70 -13.10 7.11
CA THR A 35 4.88 -13.31 6.24
C THR A 35 4.54 -12.97 4.78
N ALA A 36 3.38 -13.39 4.30
CA ALA A 36 2.91 -13.06 2.95
C ALA A 36 2.73 -11.55 2.77
N LEU A 37 2.09 -10.88 3.75
CA LEU A 37 1.93 -9.42 3.74
C LEU A 37 3.27 -8.70 3.75
N LEU A 38 4.20 -9.10 4.62
CA LEU A 38 5.55 -8.53 4.70
C LEU A 38 6.30 -8.70 3.38
N SER A 39 6.16 -9.84 2.72
CA SER A 39 6.76 -10.08 1.40
C SER A 39 6.21 -9.11 0.35
N GLN A 40 4.89 -8.86 0.35
CA GLN A 40 4.26 -7.95 -0.60
C GLN A 40 4.64 -6.48 -0.34
N ILE A 41 4.72 -6.07 0.92
CA ILE A 41 5.17 -4.73 1.30
C ILE A 41 6.57 -4.48 0.77
N LYS A 42 7.49 -5.43 0.97
CA LYS A 42 8.88 -5.31 0.49
C LYS A 42 8.98 -5.33 -1.03
N ALA A 43 8.29 -6.26 -1.69
CA ALA A 43 8.36 -6.40 -3.15
C ALA A 43 7.86 -5.15 -3.90
N ARG A 44 6.96 -4.37 -3.27
CA ARG A 44 6.36 -3.16 -3.85
C ARG A 44 6.89 -1.86 -3.22
N GLU A 45 7.83 -1.94 -2.28
CA GLU A 45 8.33 -0.80 -1.47
C GLU A 45 7.20 0.09 -0.92
N LEU A 46 6.13 -0.51 -0.40
CA LEU A 46 4.95 0.24 0.06
C LEU A 46 5.26 1.22 1.20
N ASP A 47 6.32 0.96 1.97
CA ASP A 47 6.83 1.87 2.98
C ASP A 47 7.34 3.18 2.38
N ASN A 48 8.02 3.12 1.24
CA ASN A 48 8.47 4.31 0.50
C ASN A 48 7.29 5.10 -0.08
N PHE A 49 6.33 4.41 -0.72
CA PHE A 49 5.09 5.05 -1.20
C PHE A 49 4.35 5.74 -0.07
N PHE A 50 4.13 5.06 1.06
CA PHE A 50 3.43 5.63 2.21
C PHE A 50 4.14 6.85 2.79
N SER A 51 5.47 6.81 2.89
CA SER A 51 6.26 7.94 3.38
C SER A 51 6.10 9.16 2.47
N LEU A 52 6.18 8.96 1.15
CA LEU A 52 6.03 10.02 0.17
C LEU A 52 4.58 10.56 0.14
N GLU A 53 3.57 9.69 0.18
CA GLU A 53 2.15 10.05 0.30
C GLU A 53 1.92 10.92 1.54
N SER A 54 2.43 10.50 2.69
CA SER A 54 2.30 11.24 3.94
C SER A 54 2.94 12.62 3.87
N ALA A 55 4.13 12.72 3.27
CA ALA A 55 4.81 13.99 3.07
C ALA A 55 4.08 14.92 2.09
N ILE A 56 3.44 14.36 1.05
CA ILE A 56 2.61 15.11 0.09
C ILE A 56 1.40 15.69 0.83
N VAL A 57 0.70 14.86 1.61
CA VAL A 57 -0.49 15.26 2.37
C VAL A 57 -0.14 16.32 3.41
N SER A 58 1.02 16.23 4.05
CA SER A 58 1.48 17.23 5.03
C SER A 58 2.08 18.49 4.39
N GLY A 59 2.21 18.55 3.06
CA GLY A 59 2.86 19.67 2.35
C GLY A 59 4.36 19.79 2.62
N SER A 60 5.01 18.74 3.14
CA SER A 60 6.43 18.75 3.53
C SER A 60 7.37 18.25 2.43
N VAL A 61 6.85 17.85 1.26
CA VAL A 61 7.68 17.40 0.14
C VAL A 61 8.43 18.58 -0.48
N TYR A 62 9.75 18.50 -0.41
CA TYR A 62 10.66 19.33 -1.19
C TYR A 62 10.85 18.72 -2.59
N ASN A 63 10.78 19.53 -3.65
CA ASN A 63 10.96 19.10 -5.04
C ASN A 63 10.06 17.92 -5.47
N ALA A 64 8.75 18.03 -5.24
CA ALA A 64 7.77 16.98 -5.52
C ALA A 64 7.87 16.38 -6.94
N LYS A 65 8.15 17.24 -7.94
CA LYS A 65 8.32 16.80 -9.33
C LYS A 65 9.44 15.76 -9.48
N SER A 66 10.61 16.03 -8.91
CA SER A 66 11.74 15.10 -8.99
C SER A 66 11.44 13.79 -8.26
N ALA A 67 10.81 13.85 -7.09
CA ALA A 67 10.48 12.67 -6.30
C ALA A 67 9.47 11.76 -7.04
N LEU A 68 8.42 12.36 -7.62
CA LEU A 68 7.41 11.61 -8.40
C LEU A 68 8.03 10.98 -9.64
N MET A 69 8.84 11.71 -10.40
CA MET A 69 9.47 11.18 -11.61
C MET A 69 10.46 10.05 -11.32
N GLN A 70 11.15 10.06 -10.18
CA GLN A 70 11.98 8.94 -9.74
C GLN A 70 11.15 7.68 -9.48
N VAL A 71 10.00 7.82 -8.81
CA VAL A 71 9.07 6.70 -8.55
C VAL A 71 8.40 6.22 -9.85
N PHE A 72 8.19 7.10 -10.83
CA PHE A 72 7.64 6.76 -12.14
C PHE A 72 8.69 6.23 -13.13
N SER A 73 9.92 5.97 -12.67
CA SER A 73 10.90 5.27 -13.48
C SER A 73 10.45 3.82 -13.76
N PRO A 74 10.72 3.26 -14.95
CA PRO A 74 10.48 1.84 -15.26
C PRO A 74 11.23 0.89 -14.32
N ASP A 75 12.40 1.30 -13.84
CA ASP A 75 13.25 0.49 -12.94
C ASP A 75 12.84 0.60 -11.47
N ALA A 76 11.95 1.54 -11.13
CA ALA A 76 11.48 1.73 -9.76
C ALA A 76 10.41 0.69 -9.41
N LEU A 77 10.50 0.16 -8.18
CA LEU A 77 9.55 -0.80 -7.62
C LEU A 77 8.14 -0.20 -7.44
N GLY A 78 7.20 -1.09 -7.15
CA GLY A 78 5.78 -0.75 -7.06
C GLY A 78 5.01 -1.06 -8.34
N THR A 79 3.72 -1.30 -8.18
CA THR A 79 2.83 -1.60 -9.32
C THR A 79 2.42 -0.30 -10.03
N PRO A 80 1.96 -0.38 -11.30
CA PRO A 80 1.38 0.78 -11.98
C PRO A 80 0.22 1.41 -11.18
N GLU A 81 -0.54 0.60 -10.43
CA GLU A 81 -1.60 1.08 -9.54
C GLU A 81 -1.05 1.88 -8.34
N ASP A 82 0.05 1.44 -7.72
CA ASP A 82 0.70 2.18 -6.62
C ASP A 82 1.16 3.57 -7.08
N LYS A 83 1.79 3.62 -8.26
CA LYS A 83 2.27 4.85 -8.89
C LYS A 83 1.11 5.78 -9.26
N LEU A 84 0.03 5.22 -9.80
CA LEU A 84 -1.20 5.96 -10.12
C LEU A 84 -1.85 6.55 -8.85
N ARG A 85 -1.95 5.76 -7.77
CA ARG A 85 -2.52 6.22 -6.49
C ARG A 85 -1.73 7.39 -5.91
N LEU A 86 -0.40 7.28 -5.91
CA LEU A 86 0.49 8.36 -5.49
C LEU A 86 0.28 9.63 -6.31
N PHE A 87 0.19 9.52 -7.64
CA PHE A 87 -0.11 10.65 -8.52
C PHE A 87 -1.47 11.28 -8.20
N VAL A 88 -2.51 10.48 -7.96
CA VAL A 88 -3.83 10.99 -7.61
C VAL A 88 -3.80 11.76 -6.29
N ILE A 89 -3.12 11.24 -5.27
CA ILE A 89 -2.93 11.94 -3.99
C ILE A 89 -2.23 13.28 -4.22
N TYR A 90 -1.11 13.27 -4.96
CA TYR A 90 -0.40 14.49 -5.33
C TYR A 90 -1.29 15.49 -6.04
N TYR A 91 -2.03 15.04 -7.06
CA TYR A 91 -2.91 15.86 -7.87
C TYR A 91 -4.02 16.50 -7.03
N LEU A 92 -4.61 15.78 -6.09
CA LEU A 92 -5.63 16.29 -5.18
C LEU A 92 -5.08 17.29 -4.16
N CYS A 93 -3.89 17.05 -3.61
CA CYS A 93 -3.23 17.95 -2.66
C CYS A 93 -2.66 19.21 -3.32
N ASN A 94 -2.41 19.20 -4.63
CA ASN A 94 -1.78 20.30 -5.36
C ASN A 94 -2.71 20.84 -6.46
N PRO A 95 -3.73 21.64 -6.10
CA PRO A 95 -4.72 22.15 -7.05
C PRO A 95 -4.14 23.11 -8.10
N GLN A 96 -2.94 23.67 -7.85
CA GLN A 96 -2.26 24.63 -8.73
C GLN A 96 -1.27 23.98 -9.71
N ILE A 97 -1.25 22.64 -9.80
CA ILE A 97 -0.43 21.93 -10.78
C ILE A 97 -0.77 22.39 -12.20
N SER A 98 0.26 22.66 -13.02
CA SER A 98 0.07 23.06 -14.40
C SER A 98 -0.42 21.88 -15.26
N ASP A 99 -1.17 22.16 -16.32
CA ASP A 99 -1.58 21.12 -17.27
C ASP A 99 -0.38 20.46 -17.96
N ALA A 100 0.71 21.21 -18.17
CA ALA A 100 1.94 20.70 -18.75
C ALA A 100 2.59 19.64 -17.84
N ASP A 101 2.79 19.97 -16.56
CA ASP A 101 3.33 19.03 -15.57
C ASP A 101 2.39 17.82 -15.39
N SER A 102 1.08 18.07 -15.31
CA SER A 102 0.08 17.00 -15.22
C SER A 102 0.17 16.01 -16.38
N ASN A 103 0.32 16.50 -17.62
CA ASN A 103 0.44 15.66 -18.80
C ASN A 103 1.75 14.88 -18.83
N GLU A 104 2.86 15.46 -18.34
CA GLU A 104 4.15 14.77 -18.22
C GLU A 104 4.04 13.54 -17.30
N TYR A 105 3.43 13.68 -16.12
CA TYR A 105 3.21 12.55 -15.22
C TYR A 105 2.28 11.48 -15.83
N ILE A 106 1.23 11.91 -16.56
CA ILE A 106 0.29 10.99 -17.21
C ILE A 106 1.00 10.17 -18.29
N GLN A 107 1.85 10.79 -19.11
CA GLN A 107 2.63 10.08 -20.12
C GLN A 107 3.59 9.08 -19.50
N ALA A 108 4.25 9.45 -18.39
CA ALA A 108 5.10 8.52 -17.65
C ALA A 108 4.29 7.32 -17.14
N LEU A 109 3.13 7.55 -16.53
CA LEU A 109 2.24 6.49 -16.02
C LEU A 109 1.66 5.61 -17.15
N GLU A 110 1.33 6.20 -18.30
CA GLU A 110 0.89 5.48 -19.49
C GLU A 110 1.97 4.51 -20.00
N GLY A 111 3.23 4.98 -20.05
CA GLY A 111 4.37 4.16 -20.44
C GLY A 111 4.64 2.97 -19.50
N LEU A 112 4.15 3.05 -18.25
CA LEU A 112 4.21 1.97 -17.27
C LEU A 112 2.99 1.04 -17.32
N GLY A 113 2.01 1.31 -18.19
CA GLY A 113 0.79 0.52 -18.32
C GLY A 113 -0.27 0.78 -17.25
N ALA A 114 -0.26 1.95 -16.60
CA ALA A 114 -1.30 2.33 -15.64
C ALA A 114 -2.64 2.65 -16.34
N ASP A 115 -3.77 2.27 -15.73
CA ASP A 115 -5.11 2.66 -16.21
C ASP A 115 -5.41 4.14 -15.90
N LEU A 116 -5.50 4.95 -16.94
CA LEU A 116 -5.71 6.40 -16.84
C LEU A 116 -7.18 6.82 -16.76
N SER A 117 -8.12 5.86 -16.73
CA SER A 117 -9.56 6.14 -16.62
C SER A 117 -9.89 7.02 -15.42
N LEU A 118 -9.23 6.75 -14.28
CA LEU A 118 -9.37 7.54 -13.05
C LEU A 118 -8.88 8.99 -13.23
N VAL A 119 -7.73 9.19 -13.90
CA VAL A 119 -7.16 10.53 -14.10
C VAL A 119 -8.06 11.37 -15.00
N THR A 120 -8.60 10.77 -16.06
CA THR A 120 -9.56 11.42 -16.97
C THR A 120 -10.78 11.92 -16.20
N TYR A 121 -11.33 11.07 -15.33
CA TYR A 121 -12.47 11.43 -14.49
C TYR A 121 -12.13 12.57 -13.50
N LEU A 122 -10.96 12.52 -12.86
CA LEU A 122 -10.52 13.58 -11.93
C LEU A 122 -10.28 14.92 -12.62
N LYS A 123 -9.77 14.94 -13.86
CA LYS A 123 -9.66 16.15 -14.68
C LYS A 123 -11.05 16.74 -14.98
N TYR A 124 -12.00 15.88 -15.36
CA TYR A 124 -13.39 16.30 -15.59
C TYR A 124 -14.03 16.91 -14.33
N LEU A 125 -13.89 16.26 -13.18
CA LEU A 125 -14.43 16.79 -11.90
C LEU A 125 -13.84 18.15 -11.54
N ARG A 126 -12.53 18.34 -11.73
CA ARG A 126 -11.87 19.63 -11.46
C ARG A 126 -12.38 20.74 -12.38
N LYS A 127 -12.63 20.42 -13.65
CA LYS A 127 -13.24 21.35 -14.61
C LYS A 127 -14.63 21.78 -14.15
N ILE A 128 -15.47 20.84 -13.69
CA ILE A 128 -16.79 21.17 -13.14
C ILE A 128 -16.67 22.04 -11.89
N HIS A 129 -15.81 21.65 -10.94
CA HIS A 129 -15.62 22.40 -9.70
C HIS A 129 -15.15 23.84 -9.97
N SER A 130 -14.21 24.03 -10.91
CA SER A 130 -13.77 25.37 -11.32
C SER A 130 -14.86 26.20 -11.99
N LEU A 131 -15.82 25.58 -12.67
CA LEU A 131 -16.96 26.28 -13.26
C LEU A 131 -17.98 26.67 -12.18
N SER A 132 -18.24 25.79 -11.22
CA SER A 132 -19.14 26.05 -10.09
C SER A 132 -18.61 27.09 -9.12
N SER A 133 -17.29 27.22 -8.94
CA SER A 133 -16.70 28.23 -8.06
C SER A 133 -16.63 29.63 -8.70
N ARG A 134 -17.03 29.76 -9.97
CA ARG A 134 -17.02 31.01 -10.76
C ARG A 134 -18.42 31.58 -11.04
N ALA A 135 -19.47 30.84 -10.67
CA ALA A 135 -20.86 31.26 -10.72
C ALA A 135 -21.29 31.80 -9.35
#